data_AF-A0A078MHH6-F1
#
_entry.id   AF-A0A078MHH6-F1
#
_cell.length_a   1.000
_cell.length_b   1.000
_cell.length_c   1.000
_cell.angle_alpha   90.00
_cell.angle_beta   90.00
_cell.angle_gamma   90.00
#
_symmetry.space_group_name_H-M   'P 1'
#
loop_
_entity.id
_entity.type
_entity.pdbx_description
1 polymer ?
#
loop_
_entity_poly.entity_id
_entity_poly.type
_entity_poly.pdbx_seq_one_letter_code
_entity_poly.pdbx_strand_id
1 'polypeptide(L)'
;MVEKTMNSLINKVELWAEERGLHLADSKAQTLKVVEEFTETLIAFDDGDINAVIDGIGDTYVTLIILSNQISLDFRAFYDVVKNQEILKGSELDVHLGGRSKKVQPKSRDIYVDINNLVSGVAKNKSNLTKIGMYGIVLTLMQIENVYEVSDTDCLLAAYNEIKNREGKMVNGVFVKSEDLKELFKNEHLGEWVE
;
A
#
# COMPACT_ATOMS: atom_id res chain seq x y z
N MET A 1 -18.55 0.35 21.75
CA MET A 1 -17.37 1.00 21.13
C MET A 1 -16.83 0.01 20.12
N VAL A 2 -16.72 0.38 18.84
CA VAL A 2 -16.10 -0.50 17.85
C VAL A 2 -14.62 -0.57 18.16
N GLU A 3 -14.11 -1.78 18.37
CA GLU A 3 -12.71 -2.01 18.72
C GLU A 3 -11.79 -1.55 17.57
N LYS A 4 -10.92 -0.59 17.87
CA LYS A 4 -9.90 -0.02 16.97
C LYS A 4 -8.59 -0.83 17.11
N THR A 5 -8.66 -2.13 16.84
CA THR A 5 -7.46 -2.96 16.73
C THR A 5 -7.07 -3.13 15.27
N MET A 6 -5.77 -3.32 15.02
CA MET A 6 -5.27 -3.64 13.68
C MET A 6 -6.06 -4.81 13.05
N ASN A 7 -6.29 -5.89 13.81
CA ASN A 7 -7.08 -7.04 13.34
C ASN A 7 -8.52 -6.68 12.91
N SER A 8 -9.19 -5.81 13.66
CA SER A 8 -10.54 -5.32 13.35
C SER A 8 -10.55 -4.48 12.06
N LEU A 9 -9.50 -3.69 11.82
CA LEU A 9 -9.36 -2.90 10.61
C LEU A 9 -9.01 -3.77 9.39
N ILE A 10 -8.12 -4.74 9.54
CA ILE A 10 -7.82 -5.71 8.46
C ILE A 10 -9.09 -6.45 8.04
N ASN A 11 -9.90 -6.92 9.00
CA ASN A 11 -11.20 -7.56 8.71
C ASN A 11 -12.12 -6.67 7.86
N LYS A 12 -12.17 -5.37 8.18
CA LYS A 12 -13.01 -4.41 7.47
C LYS A 12 -12.54 -4.18 6.03
N VAL A 13 -11.23 -4.12 5.81
CA VAL A 13 -10.65 -3.98 4.46
C VAL A 13 -10.87 -5.24 3.64
N GLU A 14 -10.65 -6.42 4.22
CA GLU A 14 -10.92 -7.71 3.57
C GLU A 14 -12.38 -7.82 3.16
N LEU A 15 -13.32 -7.54 4.08
CA LEU A 15 -14.75 -7.57 3.78
C LEU A 15 -15.12 -6.57 2.67
N TRP A 16 -14.60 -5.34 2.76
CA TRP A 16 -14.83 -4.31 1.74
C TRP A 16 -14.37 -4.76 0.34
N ALA A 17 -13.22 -5.43 0.28
CA ALA A 17 -12.64 -5.97 -0.94
C ALA A 17 -13.40 -7.19 -1.46
N GLU A 18 -13.91 -8.04 -0.57
CA GLU A 18 -14.71 -9.21 -0.90
C GLU A 18 -16.07 -8.84 -1.49
N GLU A 19 -16.79 -7.92 -0.85
CA GLU A 19 -18.09 -7.40 -1.30
C GLU A 19 -18.04 -6.80 -2.72
N ARG A 20 -16.86 -6.35 -3.14
CA ARG A 20 -16.60 -5.74 -4.45
C ARG A 20 -15.85 -6.66 -5.42
N GLY A 21 -15.59 -7.91 -5.03
CA GLY A 21 -14.92 -8.90 -5.87
C GLY A 21 -13.43 -8.63 -6.13
N LEU A 22 -12.79 -7.70 -5.41
CA LEU A 22 -11.36 -7.39 -5.60
C LEU A 22 -10.46 -8.59 -5.26
N HIS A 23 -10.85 -9.42 -4.30
CA HIS A 23 -10.11 -10.65 -3.95
C HIS A 23 -9.94 -11.63 -5.13
N LEU A 24 -10.76 -11.53 -6.18
CA LEU A 24 -10.69 -12.36 -7.39
C LEU A 24 -9.94 -11.69 -8.55
N ALA A 25 -9.53 -10.43 -8.38
CA ALA A 25 -8.85 -9.66 -9.42
C ALA A 25 -7.38 -10.09 -9.59
N ASP A 26 -6.75 -9.65 -10.69
CA ASP A 26 -5.35 -9.97 -10.98
C ASP A 26 -4.41 -9.33 -9.94
N SER A 27 -3.69 -10.17 -9.20
CA SER A 27 -2.71 -9.74 -8.21
C SER A 27 -1.57 -8.93 -8.78
N LYS A 28 -1.28 -9.02 -10.09
CA LYS A 28 -0.29 -8.15 -10.76
C LYS A 28 -0.74 -6.71 -10.81
N ALA A 29 -2.01 -6.46 -11.12
CA ALA A 29 -2.57 -5.11 -11.14
C ALA A 29 -2.61 -4.52 -9.73
N GLN A 30 -3.00 -5.34 -8.73
CA GLN A 30 -2.95 -4.94 -7.33
C GLN A 30 -1.51 -4.69 -6.82
N THR A 31 -0.52 -5.44 -7.33
CA THR A 31 0.89 -5.19 -6.99
C THR A 31 1.35 -3.83 -7.48
N LEU A 32 0.90 -3.39 -8.67
CA LEU A 32 1.18 -2.03 -9.14
C LEU A 32 0.52 -0.98 -8.24
N LYS A 33 -0.69 -1.25 -7.73
CA LYS A 33 -1.32 -0.40 -6.71
C LYS A 33 -0.49 -0.30 -5.43
N VAL A 34 0.02 -1.42 -4.92
CA VAL A 34 0.93 -1.39 -3.75
C VAL A 34 2.16 -0.52 -4.02
N VAL A 35 2.75 -0.63 -5.21
CA VAL A 35 3.93 0.19 -5.58
C VAL A 35 3.58 1.68 -5.67
N GLU A 36 2.45 2.03 -6.28
CA GLU A 36 1.94 3.40 -6.41
C GLU A 36 1.80 4.06 -5.04
N GLU A 37 0.93 3.52 -4.16
CA GLU A 37 0.67 4.09 -2.83
C GLU A 37 1.94 4.15 -1.97
N PHE A 38 2.79 3.12 -2.06
CA PHE A 38 4.05 3.10 -1.31
C PHE A 38 5.00 4.19 -1.80
N THR A 39 5.12 4.41 -3.11
CA THR A 39 5.99 5.46 -3.65
C THR A 39 5.46 6.86 -3.37
N GLU A 40 4.14 7.07 -3.36
CA GLU A 40 3.52 8.33 -2.93
C GLU A 40 3.84 8.61 -1.46
N THR A 41 3.80 7.58 -0.61
CA THR A 41 4.22 7.67 0.80
C THR A 41 5.68 8.10 0.94
N LEU A 42 6.59 7.50 0.15
CA LEU A 42 8.01 7.84 0.18
C LEU A 42 8.27 9.28 -0.30
N ILE A 43 7.53 9.75 -1.31
CA ILE A 43 7.60 11.14 -1.79
C ILE A 43 7.11 12.09 -0.72
N ALA A 44 5.95 11.82 -0.11
CA ALA A 44 5.43 12.62 1.00
C ALA A 44 6.41 12.68 2.19
N PHE A 45 7.09 11.57 2.45
CA PHE A 45 8.16 11.50 3.46
C PHE A 45 9.33 12.44 3.12
N ASP A 46 9.83 12.40 1.89
CA ASP A 46 10.93 13.25 1.40
C ASP A 46 10.55 14.75 1.43
N ASP A 47 9.30 15.05 1.08
CA ASP A 47 8.73 16.40 1.10
C ASP A 47 8.44 16.91 2.53
N GLY A 48 8.44 16.04 3.53
CA GLY A 48 8.12 16.40 4.91
C GLY A 48 6.63 16.65 5.18
N ASP A 49 5.74 16.19 4.29
CA ASP A 49 4.29 16.37 4.41
C ASP A 49 3.67 15.26 5.27
N ILE A 50 3.58 15.50 6.57
CA ILE A 50 3.04 14.53 7.53
C ILE A 50 1.61 14.08 7.22
N ASN A 51 0.75 14.94 6.65
CA ASN A 51 -0.62 14.56 6.36
C ASN A 51 -0.65 13.57 5.19
N ALA A 52 0.08 13.89 4.11
CA ALA A 52 0.23 13.00 2.97
C ALA A 52 0.95 11.68 3.36
N VAL A 53 1.88 11.71 4.32
CA VAL A 53 2.48 10.50 4.88
C VAL A 53 1.45 9.61 5.59
N ILE A 54 0.58 10.18 6.43
CA ILE A 54 -0.47 9.44 7.14
C ILE A 54 -1.43 8.77 6.15
N ASP A 55 -1.85 9.51 5.12
CA ASP A 55 -2.75 9.01 4.08
C ASP A 55 -2.06 7.87 3.30
N GLY A 56 -0.82 8.10 2.84
CA GLY A 56 -0.03 7.12 2.09
C GLY A 56 0.25 5.83 2.87
N ILE A 57 0.58 5.90 4.17
CA ILE A 57 0.75 4.71 5.03
C ILE A 57 -0.55 3.90 5.07
N GLY A 58 -1.67 4.58 5.30
CA GLY A 58 -2.99 3.95 5.35
C GLY A 58 -3.36 3.26 4.03
N ASP A 59 -3.19 3.95 2.91
CA ASP A 59 -3.51 3.44 1.57
C ASP A 59 -2.57 2.29 1.15
N THR A 60 -1.29 2.37 1.53
CA THR A 60 -0.34 1.26 1.34
C THR A 60 -0.78 0.03 2.14
N TYR A 61 -1.23 0.18 3.38
CA TYR A 61 -1.77 -0.95 4.14
C TYR A 61 -3.03 -1.53 3.51
N VAL A 62 -3.97 -0.69 3.04
CA VAL A 62 -5.17 -1.16 2.33
C VAL A 62 -4.78 -2.01 1.13
N THR A 63 -3.86 -1.53 0.30
CA THR A 63 -3.45 -2.25 -0.92
C THR A 63 -2.70 -3.55 -0.61
N LEU A 64 -1.88 -3.60 0.43
CA LEU A 64 -1.19 -4.81 0.91
C LEU A 64 -2.16 -5.86 1.46
N ILE A 65 -3.19 -5.45 2.21
CA ILE A 65 -4.21 -6.36 2.73
C ILE A 65 -4.98 -7.02 1.58
N ILE A 66 -5.40 -6.21 0.59
CA ILE A 66 -6.10 -6.70 -0.60
C ILE A 66 -5.21 -7.65 -1.40
N LEU A 67 -3.95 -7.27 -1.63
CA LEU A 67 -2.99 -8.13 -2.31
C LEU A 67 -2.83 -9.46 -1.59
N SER A 68 -2.67 -9.44 -0.26
CA SER A 68 -2.53 -10.65 0.57
C SER A 68 -3.71 -11.60 0.38
N ASN A 69 -4.94 -11.10 0.36
CA ASN A 69 -6.14 -11.90 0.10
C ASN A 69 -6.07 -12.57 -1.29
N GLN A 70 -5.74 -11.80 -2.35
CA GLN A 70 -5.63 -12.30 -3.73
C GLN A 70 -4.57 -13.40 -3.91
N ILE A 71 -3.48 -13.36 -3.14
CA ILE A 71 -2.39 -14.35 -3.19
C ILE A 71 -2.44 -15.39 -2.06
N SER A 72 -3.56 -15.44 -1.33
CA SER A 72 -3.79 -16.38 -0.22
C SER A 72 -2.71 -16.33 0.88
N LEU A 73 -2.23 -15.13 1.20
CA LEU A 73 -1.37 -14.87 2.36
C LEU A 73 -2.18 -14.24 3.49
N ASP A 74 -1.89 -14.64 4.73
CA ASP A 74 -2.44 -13.98 5.91
C ASP A 74 -1.59 -12.74 6.26
N PHE A 75 -2.16 -11.56 6.00
CA PHE A 75 -1.51 -10.29 6.30
C PHE A 75 -1.26 -10.11 7.80
N ARG A 76 -2.12 -10.64 8.69
CA ARG A 76 -1.99 -10.48 10.15
C ARG A 76 -0.76 -11.20 10.67
N ALA A 77 -0.64 -12.50 10.36
CA ALA A 77 0.52 -13.29 10.75
C ALA A 77 1.83 -12.66 10.25
N PHE A 78 1.80 -12.10 9.04
CA PHE A 78 2.93 -11.40 8.46
C PHE A 78 3.23 -10.08 9.19
N TYR A 79 2.22 -9.24 9.43
CA TYR A 79 2.33 -7.98 10.19
C TYR A 79 2.89 -8.20 11.60
N ASP A 80 2.38 -9.23 12.30
CA ASP A 80 2.84 -9.60 13.64
C ASP A 80 4.32 -9.98 13.65
N VAL A 81 4.81 -10.67 12.62
CA VAL A 81 6.24 -11.00 12.49
C VAL A 81 7.08 -9.72 12.39
N VAL A 82 6.65 -8.73 11.60
CA VAL A 82 7.40 -7.47 11.46
C VAL A 82 7.35 -6.65 12.74
N LYS A 83 6.16 -6.48 13.34
CA LYS A 83 5.96 -5.65 14.53
C LYS A 83 6.74 -6.16 15.75
N ASN A 84 6.88 -7.48 15.87
CA ASN A 84 7.57 -8.11 16.99
C ASN A 84 9.10 -8.21 16.83
N GLN A 85 9.68 -7.70 15.74
CA GLN A 85 11.13 -7.72 15.58
C GLN A 85 11.81 -6.56 16.30
N GLU A 86 12.88 -6.88 17.04
CA GLU A 86 13.75 -5.92 17.74
C GLU A 86 14.46 -4.93 16.79
N ILE A 87 14.42 -5.17 15.47
CA ILE A 87 15.08 -4.40 14.40
C ILE A 87 14.64 -2.92 14.38
N LEU A 88 13.43 -2.62 14.86
CA LEU A 88 12.90 -1.25 14.93
C LEU A 88 13.60 -0.38 16.00
N LYS A 89 14.34 -0.95 16.95
CA LYS A 89 14.92 -0.20 18.09
C LYS A 89 16.24 0.54 17.81
N GLY A 90 16.69 0.63 16.56
CA GLY A 90 17.97 1.30 16.27
C GLY A 90 18.33 1.53 14.80
N SER A 91 17.37 1.46 13.87
CA SER A 91 17.61 1.80 12.47
C SER A 91 17.07 3.20 12.16
N GLU A 92 17.96 4.17 11.90
CA GLU A 92 17.58 5.46 11.31
C GLU A 92 17.10 5.23 9.88
N LEU A 93 16.01 5.85 9.42
CA LEU A 93 15.57 5.73 8.02
C LEU A 93 16.10 6.93 7.22
N ASP A 94 16.95 6.70 6.21
CA ASP A 94 17.38 7.70 5.21
C ASP A 94 16.82 7.28 3.85
N VAL A 95 15.61 7.74 3.51
CA VAL A 95 15.03 7.56 2.18
C VAL A 95 15.63 8.62 1.27
N HIS A 96 16.41 8.21 0.27
CA HIS A 96 17.03 9.13 -0.68
C HIS A 96 16.27 9.15 -2.00
N LEU A 97 15.22 9.97 -2.11
CA LEU A 97 14.52 10.21 -3.37
C LEU A 97 15.14 11.40 -4.13
N GLY A 98 16.47 11.40 -4.27
CA GLY A 98 17.16 12.37 -5.11
C GLY A 98 17.11 13.82 -4.61
N GLY A 99 17.79 14.13 -3.51
CA GLY A 99 18.05 15.53 -3.11
C GLY A 99 18.58 15.72 -1.69
N ARG A 100 19.86 16.13 -1.55
CA ARG A 100 20.54 16.65 -0.33
C ARG A 100 20.30 15.92 1.02
N SER A 101 20.87 14.71 1.17
CA SER A 101 21.08 14.10 2.50
C SER A 101 22.24 14.74 3.26
N LYS A 102 22.04 14.90 4.57
CA LYS A 102 23.14 14.92 5.55
C LYS A 102 23.12 13.60 6.35
N LYS A 103 23.94 12.66 5.84
CA LYS A 103 24.48 11.39 6.41
C LYS A 103 24.07 10.98 7.84
N VAL A 104 23.51 9.76 7.99
CA VAL A 104 24.14 8.46 8.39
C VAL A 104 23.15 7.31 8.07
N GLN A 105 23.65 6.09 7.76
CA GLN A 105 22.97 5.02 6.98
C GLN A 105 22.53 3.79 7.80
N PRO A 106 21.36 3.22 7.46
CA PRO A 106 21.20 1.89 6.90
C PRO A 106 20.87 2.00 5.39
N LYS A 107 21.16 0.94 4.64
CA LYS A 107 21.40 1.04 3.20
C LYS A 107 20.12 1.37 2.42
N SER A 108 20.09 2.53 1.77
CA SER A 108 19.17 2.93 0.68
C SER A 108 19.03 1.93 -0.48
N ARG A 109 19.80 0.83 -0.47
CA ARG A 109 19.73 -0.30 -1.40
C ARG A 109 18.47 -1.16 -1.22
N ASP A 110 17.77 -1.07 -0.10
CA ASP A 110 16.77 -2.08 0.27
C ASP A 110 15.37 -1.82 -0.35
N ILE A 111 14.89 -0.57 -0.45
CA ILE A 111 13.56 -0.24 -1.03
C ILE A 111 13.39 -0.75 -2.47
N TYR A 112 14.38 -0.50 -3.34
CA TYR A 112 14.34 -1.00 -4.73
C TYR A 112 14.32 -2.52 -4.78
N VAL A 113 15.08 -3.18 -3.89
CA VAL A 113 15.13 -4.63 -3.80
C VAL A 113 13.78 -5.18 -3.31
N ASP A 114 13.12 -4.52 -2.38
CA ASP A 114 11.83 -4.91 -1.83
C ASP A 114 10.72 -4.80 -2.88
N ILE A 115 10.65 -3.66 -3.58
CA ILE A 115 9.73 -3.48 -4.72
C ILE A 115 10.01 -4.53 -5.79
N ASN A 116 11.27 -4.74 -6.18
CA ASN A 116 11.62 -5.73 -7.19
C ASN A 116 11.29 -7.17 -6.75
N ASN A 117 11.48 -7.51 -5.47
CA ASN A 117 11.12 -8.81 -4.91
C ASN A 117 9.61 -9.00 -4.88
N LEU A 118 8.84 -7.97 -4.52
CA LEU A 118 7.38 -8.01 -4.55
C LEU A 118 6.89 -8.24 -5.98
N VAL A 119 7.27 -7.37 -6.90
CA VAL A 119 6.83 -7.38 -8.31
C VAL A 119 7.24 -8.69 -8.98
N SER A 120 8.52 -9.08 -8.87
CA SER A 120 8.99 -10.32 -9.51
C SER A 120 8.44 -11.57 -8.82
N GLY A 121 8.20 -11.50 -7.51
CA GLY A 121 7.60 -12.56 -6.72
C GLY A 121 6.18 -12.87 -7.19
N VAL A 122 5.33 -11.85 -7.25
CA VAL A 122 3.95 -12.00 -7.75
C VAL A 122 3.95 -12.42 -9.23
N ALA A 123 4.72 -11.75 -10.08
CA ALA A 123 4.73 -12.03 -11.52
C ALA A 123 5.19 -13.47 -11.85
N LYS A 124 6.10 -14.04 -11.07
CA LYS A 124 6.66 -15.39 -11.28
C LYS A 124 6.07 -16.45 -10.33
N ASN A 125 5.05 -16.09 -9.55
CA ASN A 125 4.43 -16.93 -8.53
C ASN A 125 5.47 -17.55 -7.55
N LYS A 126 6.40 -16.71 -7.06
CA LYS A 126 7.46 -17.07 -6.10
C LYS A 126 7.12 -16.52 -4.73
N SER A 127 6.33 -17.26 -3.97
CA SER A 127 5.82 -16.87 -2.64
C SER A 127 6.91 -16.35 -1.68
N ASN A 128 8.11 -16.95 -1.68
CA ASN A 128 9.22 -16.47 -0.85
C ASN A 128 9.69 -15.07 -1.24
N LEU A 129 9.79 -14.75 -2.54
CA LEU A 129 10.16 -13.41 -3.00
C LEU A 129 9.06 -12.40 -2.70
N THR A 130 7.80 -12.79 -2.91
CA THR A 130 6.64 -11.95 -2.55
C THR A 130 6.67 -11.58 -1.08
N LYS A 131 6.88 -12.56 -0.18
CA LYS A 131 6.99 -12.32 1.27
C LYS A 131 8.15 -11.41 1.64
N ILE A 132 9.32 -11.57 0.99
CA ILE A 132 10.48 -10.69 1.23
C ILE A 132 10.15 -9.25 0.81
N GLY A 133 9.54 -9.07 -0.36
CA GLY A 133 9.17 -7.73 -0.83
C GLY A 133 8.13 -7.06 0.06
N MET A 134 7.07 -7.79 0.45
CA MET A 134 6.09 -7.30 1.41
C MET A 134 6.75 -6.94 2.75
N TYR A 135 7.67 -7.78 3.24
CA TYR A 135 8.41 -7.59 4.50
C TYR A 135 9.13 -6.24 4.52
N GLY A 136 9.90 -5.95 3.48
CA GLY A 136 10.64 -4.70 3.41
C GLY A 136 9.75 -3.46 3.28
N ILE A 137 8.64 -3.55 2.55
CA ILE A 137 7.66 -2.46 2.47
C ILE A 137 7.06 -2.16 3.84
N VAL A 138 6.54 -3.17 4.54
CA VAL A 138 5.93 -2.95 5.88
C VAL A 138 6.96 -2.48 6.90
N LEU A 139 8.19 -2.98 6.84
CA LEU A 139 9.27 -2.48 7.69
C LEU A 139 9.54 -0.99 7.44
N THR A 140 9.56 -0.56 6.17
CA THR A 140 9.76 0.84 5.79
C THR A 140 8.62 1.72 6.32
N LEU A 141 7.36 1.29 6.16
CA LEU A 141 6.21 2.02 6.73
C LEU A 141 6.34 2.19 8.25
N MET A 142 6.66 1.11 8.97
CA MET A 142 6.86 1.16 10.42
C MET A 142 8.00 2.10 10.84
N GLN A 143 9.05 2.20 10.03
CA GLN A 143 10.14 3.15 10.28
C GLN A 143 9.66 4.60 10.08
N ILE A 144 8.88 4.88 9.03
CA ILE A 144 8.27 6.19 8.81
C ILE A 144 7.31 6.56 9.95
N GLU A 145 6.48 5.61 10.39
CA GLU A 145 5.57 5.77 11.52
C GLU A 145 6.32 6.19 12.79
N ASN A 146 7.45 5.54 13.07
CA ASN A 146 8.30 5.85 14.21
C ASN A 146 8.94 7.24 14.09
N VAL A 147 9.38 7.66 12.89
CA VAL A 147 9.97 8.99 12.66
C VAL A 147 8.96 10.11 12.93
N TYR A 148 7.71 9.94 12.49
CA TYR A 148 6.64 10.92 12.70
C TYR A 148 5.83 10.73 13.97
N GLU A 149 6.12 9.68 14.76
CA GLU A 149 5.36 9.29 15.95
C GLU A 149 3.84 9.08 15.69
N VAL A 150 3.50 8.49 14.54
CA VAL A 150 2.11 8.23 14.13
C VAL A 150 1.69 6.78 14.37
N SER A 151 0.40 6.54 14.58
CA SER A 151 -0.13 5.18 14.75
C SER A 151 -0.54 4.56 13.42
N ASP A 152 0.05 3.41 13.10
CA ASP A 152 -0.41 2.45 12.09
C ASP A 152 -1.94 2.24 12.08
N THR A 153 -2.55 2.03 13.25
CA THR A 153 -4.00 1.82 13.36
C THR A 153 -4.81 3.07 13.04
N ASP A 154 -4.26 4.25 13.25
CA ASP A 154 -4.90 5.52 12.91
C ASP A 154 -4.81 5.77 11.40
N CYS A 155 -3.64 5.50 10.80
CA CYS A 155 -3.43 5.59 9.36
C CYS A 155 -4.38 4.64 8.60
N LEU A 156 -4.43 3.36 9.00
CA LEU A 156 -5.34 2.40 8.37
C LEU A 156 -6.82 2.72 8.61
N LEU A 157 -7.17 3.26 9.78
CA LEU A 157 -8.54 3.70 10.04
C LEU A 157 -8.93 4.89 9.17
N ALA A 158 -8.03 5.85 8.95
CA ALA A 158 -8.24 6.99 8.07
C ALA A 158 -8.52 6.51 6.64
N ALA A 159 -7.60 5.73 6.05
CA ALA A 159 -7.77 5.15 4.72
C ALA A 159 -9.06 4.32 4.60
N TYR A 160 -9.37 3.48 5.59
CA TYR A 160 -10.62 2.72 5.58
C TYR A 160 -11.86 3.63 5.56
N ASN A 161 -11.85 4.73 6.34
CA ASN A 161 -12.96 5.67 6.36
C ASN A 161 -13.16 6.38 5.02
N GLU A 162 -12.09 6.54 4.23
CA GLU A 162 -12.21 7.05 2.88
C GLU A 162 -12.78 6.04 1.90
N ILE A 163 -12.40 4.77 2.00
CA ILE A 163 -12.82 3.75 1.03
C ILE A 163 -14.18 3.13 1.34
N LYS A 164 -14.62 3.10 2.60
CA LYS A 164 -15.80 2.30 3.03
C LYS A 164 -17.07 2.55 2.23
N ASN A 165 -17.28 3.79 1.78
CA ASN A 165 -18.44 4.20 1.01
C ASN A 165 -18.12 4.42 -0.48
N ARG A 166 -16.89 4.15 -0.94
CA ARG A 166 -16.53 4.27 -2.35
C ARG A 166 -17.34 3.27 -3.17
N GLU A 167 -17.98 3.80 -4.20
CA GLU A 167 -18.60 3.04 -5.28
C GLU A 167 -17.62 2.99 -6.46
N GLY A 168 -17.74 1.96 -7.28
CA GLY A 168 -16.87 1.79 -8.43
C GLY A 168 -17.13 0.48 -9.16
N LYS A 169 -16.36 0.24 -10.21
CA LYS A 169 -16.42 -1.00 -11.00
C LYS A 169 -15.03 -1.51 -11.29
N MET A 170 -14.94 -2.81 -11.47
CA MET A 170 -13.73 -3.43 -12.00
C MET A 170 -13.58 -3.10 -13.49
N VAL A 171 -12.45 -2.50 -13.87
CA VAL A 171 -12.05 -2.23 -15.26
C VAL A 171 -10.65 -2.79 -15.44
N ASN A 172 -10.48 -3.74 -16.38
CA ASN A 172 -9.18 -4.38 -16.67
C ASN A 172 -8.46 -4.94 -15.43
N GLY A 173 -9.21 -5.49 -14.47
CA GLY A 173 -8.65 -6.06 -13.24
C GLY A 173 -8.30 -5.04 -12.15
N VAL A 174 -8.58 -3.75 -12.36
CA VAL A 174 -8.41 -2.68 -11.36
C VAL A 174 -9.77 -2.16 -10.92
N PHE A 175 -9.94 -1.89 -9.64
CA PHE A 175 -11.13 -1.19 -9.15
C PHE A 175 -11.01 0.30 -9.47
N VAL A 176 -11.93 0.81 -10.30
CA VAL A 176 -12.00 2.23 -10.68
C VAL A 176 -13.19 2.87 -9.99
N LYS A 177 -12.96 4.01 -9.32
CA LYS A 177 -13.98 4.75 -8.58
C LYS A 177 -15.03 5.29 -9.55
N SER A 178 -16.27 5.42 -9.08
CA SER A 178 -17.39 5.94 -9.88
C SER A 178 -17.13 7.35 -10.44
N GLU A 179 -16.36 8.17 -9.74
CA GLU A 179 -15.96 9.51 -10.17
C GLU A 179 -15.00 9.44 -11.37
N ASP A 180 -13.95 8.63 -11.26
CA ASP A 180 -12.92 8.45 -12.31
C ASP A 180 -13.52 7.80 -13.57
N LEU A 181 -14.49 6.89 -13.40
CA LEU A 181 -15.25 6.32 -14.52
C LEU A 181 -15.95 7.40 -15.35
N LYS A 182 -16.51 8.43 -14.72
CA LYS A 182 -17.18 9.52 -15.44
C LYS A 182 -16.22 10.34 -16.29
N GLU A 183 -14.95 10.43 -15.91
CA GLU A 183 -13.92 11.11 -16.69
C GLU A 183 -13.45 10.26 -17.88
N LEU A 184 -13.30 8.94 -17.69
CA LEU A 184 -12.96 8.01 -18.78
C LEU A 184 -14.01 8.06 -19.91
N PHE A 185 -15.30 7.98 -19.56
CA PHE A 185 -16.38 8.04 -20.56
C PHE A 185 -16.51 9.43 -21.23
N LYS A 186 -16.17 10.52 -20.54
CA LYS A 186 -16.12 11.85 -21.16
C LYS A 186 -15.02 11.94 -22.22
N ASN A 187 -13.88 11.29 -21.98
CA ASN A 187 -12.75 11.31 -22.91
C ASN A 187 -12.95 10.38 -24.12
N GLU A 188 -13.67 9.26 -23.96
CA GLU A 188 -14.04 8.39 -25.09
C GLU A 188 -15.03 9.06 -26.07
N HIS A 189 -15.96 9.88 -25.57
CA HIS A 189 -16.92 10.61 -26.41
C HIS A 189 -16.36 11.85 -27.13
N LEU A 190 -15.10 12.22 -26.91
CA LEU A 190 -14.39 13.24 -27.70
C LEU A 190 -13.67 12.65 -28.93
N GLY A 191 -13.80 11.33 -29.17
CA GLY A 191 -13.10 10.58 -30.21
C GLY A 191 -13.91 10.17 -31.45
N GLU A 192 -15.12 10.67 -31.68
CA GLU A 192 -15.89 10.37 -32.90
C GLU A 192 -15.99 11.55 -33.89
N TRP A 193 -15.24 11.34 -34.98
CA TRP A 193 -15.01 12.01 -36.27
C TRP A 193 -16.08 12.96 -36.85
N VAL A 194 -15.61 14.11 -37.37
CA VAL A 194 -16.33 14.90 -38.38
C VAL A 194 -16.02 14.30 -39.75
N GLU A 195 -17.05 13.87 -40.46
CA GLU A 195 -17.02 13.47 -41.88
C GLU A 195 -16.47 14.56 -42.82
#